data_AF-A0A966DKP9-F1
#
_entry.id   AF-A0A966DKP9-F1
#
_cell.length_a   1.000
_cell.length_b   1.000
_cell.length_c   1.000
_cell.angle_alpha   90.00
_cell.angle_beta   90.00
_cell.angle_gamma   90.00
#
_symmetry.space_group_name_H-M   'P 1'
#
loop_
_entity.id
_entity.type
_entity.pdbx_description
1 polymer ?
#
loop_
_entity_poly.entity_id
_entity_poly.type
_entity_poly.pdbx_seq_one_letter_code
_entity_poly.pdbx_strand_id
1 'polypeptide(L)'
;MDFVDLLLKRFDGESELRKPTSVLVCYTEYETGKMLTQLAYQIAMARTERSSVALLYFIDRHKEQLSQDEISIIQSKIGTDFMPKAEKGKLTLRTFISEEEDHTAYIEKMADEQGANLVLRGISSKELNLVEVERYSQLRRDPANPMPAILAQFPQEQAQMLQEITVMMGQNKVPTALFVDNGMREVSRIFVPVLSRSDVLAFTFLYHLSHQENTKIMVWDAIGIIETEPKLQKLFQFIVKKSDGRVHLWNNDRKIEETFIREQDLMIIGVEGWSRLINTPLPWKEQLPSLLIIKENQT
;
A
#
# COMPACT_ATOMS: atom_id res chain seq x y z
N MET A 1 6.75 -5.68 25.08
CA MET A 1 5.50 -6.25 24.55
C MET A 1 5.79 -6.51 23.07
N ASP A 2 5.64 -7.74 22.57
CA ASP A 2 5.96 -8.03 21.16
C ASP A 2 5.04 -7.17 20.26
N PHE A 3 5.55 -6.70 19.13
CA PHE A 3 4.77 -5.97 18.12
C PHE A 3 3.55 -6.79 17.66
N VAL A 4 3.76 -8.10 17.55
CA VAL A 4 2.70 -9.08 17.29
C VAL A 4 1.67 -9.07 18.41
N ASP A 5 2.07 -8.98 19.69
CA ASP A 5 1.12 -8.85 20.81
C ASP A 5 0.30 -7.56 20.73
N LEU A 6 0.89 -6.45 20.27
CA LEU A 6 0.20 -5.16 20.15
C LEU A 6 -0.84 -5.19 19.02
N LEU A 7 -0.48 -5.73 17.86
CA LEU A 7 -1.44 -5.96 16.77
C LEU A 7 -2.51 -6.97 17.17
N LEU A 8 -2.14 -8.09 17.79
CA LEU A 8 -3.10 -9.09 18.23
C LEU A 8 -4.02 -8.57 19.35
N LYS A 9 -3.56 -7.66 20.20
CA LYS A 9 -4.41 -6.92 21.15
C LYS A 9 -5.38 -5.97 20.44
N ARG A 10 -4.97 -5.31 19.35
CA ARG A 10 -5.91 -4.59 18.48
C ARG A 10 -6.92 -5.54 17.84
N PHE A 11 -6.57 -6.79 17.58
CA PHE A 11 -7.50 -7.77 17.03
C PHE A 11 -8.32 -8.54 18.10
N ASP A 12 -8.21 -8.22 19.40
CA ASP A 12 -8.98 -8.90 20.46
C ASP A 12 -10.52 -8.61 20.39
N GLY A 13 -11.03 -7.99 19.32
CA GLY A 13 -12.46 -7.91 19.01
C GLY A 13 -12.78 -7.44 17.58
N GLU A 14 -13.99 -7.80 17.08
CA GLU A 14 -14.52 -7.33 15.79
C GLU A 14 -14.62 -5.78 15.69
N SER A 15 -14.54 -5.06 16.81
CA SER A 15 -14.72 -3.60 16.89
C SER A 15 -13.57 -2.79 16.29
N GLU A 16 -12.33 -3.28 16.37
CA GLU A 16 -11.15 -2.56 15.85
C GLU A 16 -11.07 -2.66 14.32
N LEU A 17 -11.46 -3.81 13.76
CA LEU A 17 -11.68 -3.99 12.32
C LEU A 17 -12.81 -3.12 11.76
N ARG A 18 -13.66 -2.53 12.62
CA ARG A 18 -14.78 -1.65 12.21
C ARG A 18 -14.50 -0.17 12.47
N LYS A 19 -13.30 0.23 12.91
CA LYS A 19 -13.00 1.66 13.13
C LYS A 19 -13.02 2.43 11.81
N PRO A 20 -13.66 3.62 11.75
CA PRO A 20 -13.64 4.46 10.55
C PRO A 20 -12.21 4.69 10.06
N THR A 21 -12.02 4.65 8.74
CA THR A 21 -10.71 4.93 8.14
C THR A 21 -10.79 6.18 7.31
N SER A 22 -9.89 7.12 7.63
CA SER A 22 -9.65 8.31 6.84
C SER A 22 -8.34 8.09 6.10
N VAL A 23 -8.42 7.84 4.80
CA VAL A 23 -7.26 7.55 3.94
C VAL A 23 -6.85 8.82 3.22
N LEU A 24 -5.57 9.18 3.30
CA LEU A 24 -4.97 10.16 2.41
C LEU A 24 -4.23 9.41 1.28
N VAL A 25 -4.62 9.65 0.03
CA VAL A 25 -4.03 9.05 -1.17
C VAL A 25 -3.24 10.10 -1.92
N CYS A 26 -1.92 9.95 -1.97
CA CYS A 26 -0.98 10.90 -2.56
C CYS A 26 -0.39 10.33 -3.85
N TYR A 27 -0.44 11.09 -4.94
CA TYR A 27 0.06 10.65 -6.25
C TYR A 27 0.40 11.82 -7.17
N THR A 28 1.16 11.51 -8.21
CA THR A 28 1.72 12.43 -9.21
C THR A 28 1.28 12.03 -10.63
N GLU A 29 1.00 10.75 -10.86
CA GLU A 29 0.46 10.25 -12.14
C GLU A 29 -1.01 9.86 -12.01
N TYR A 30 -1.81 10.25 -13.00
CA TYR A 30 -3.25 10.10 -13.00
C TYR A 30 -3.71 8.63 -12.90
N GLU A 31 -3.15 7.72 -13.72
CA GLU A 31 -3.56 6.31 -13.71
C GLU A 31 -3.18 5.59 -12.41
N THR A 32 -1.98 5.87 -11.87
CA THR A 32 -1.55 5.37 -10.56
C THR A 32 -2.50 5.86 -9.47
N GLY A 33 -2.87 7.14 -9.49
CA GLY A 33 -3.84 7.73 -8.56
C GLY A 33 -5.20 7.05 -8.63
N LYS A 34 -5.69 6.74 -9.83
CA LYS A 34 -6.97 6.06 -10.05
C LYS A 34 -6.97 4.67 -9.42
N MET A 35 -5.94 3.88 -9.72
CA MET A 35 -5.80 2.52 -9.18
C MET A 35 -5.65 2.52 -7.66
N LEU A 36 -4.82 3.43 -7.12
CA LEU A 36 -4.62 3.54 -5.69
C LEU A 36 -5.88 4.03 -4.96
N THR A 37 -6.67 4.89 -5.60
CA THR A 37 -7.97 5.33 -5.06
C THR A 37 -8.98 4.19 -5.01
N GLN A 38 -9.04 3.34 -6.04
CA GLN A 38 -9.88 2.14 -6.01
C GLN A 38 -9.51 1.21 -4.85
N LEU A 39 -8.21 0.96 -4.66
CA LEU A 39 -7.71 0.18 -3.53
C LEU A 39 -8.06 0.83 -2.17
N ALA A 40 -7.83 2.13 -2.03
CA ALA A 40 -8.18 2.90 -0.84
C ALA A 40 -9.68 2.81 -0.52
N TYR A 41 -10.51 2.87 -1.54
CA TYR A 41 -11.95 2.76 -1.42
C TYR A 41 -12.38 1.39 -0.91
N GLN A 42 -11.81 0.31 -1.46
CA GLN A 42 -12.07 -1.06 -0.99
C GLN A 42 -11.63 -1.27 0.47
N ILE A 43 -10.52 -0.65 0.89
CA ILE A 43 -10.04 -0.69 2.27
C ILE A 43 -10.97 0.09 3.21
N ALA A 44 -11.39 1.30 2.80
CA ALA A 44 -12.17 2.22 3.64
C ALA A 44 -13.66 1.83 3.73
N MET A 45 -14.25 1.31 2.66
CA MET A 45 -15.67 0.91 2.59
C MET A 45 -16.05 -0.16 3.61
N ALA A 46 -15.15 -1.11 3.85
CA ALA A 46 -15.44 -2.26 4.69
C ALA A 46 -15.37 -1.95 6.20
N ARG A 47 -15.24 -0.67 6.58
CA ARG A 47 -15.07 -0.25 7.98
C ARG A 47 -16.29 0.45 8.60
N THR A 48 -16.87 1.51 8.01
CA THR A 48 -18.16 2.17 8.42
C THR A 48 -18.56 3.34 7.50
N GLU A 49 -19.81 3.83 7.62
CA GLU A 49 -20.37 5.05 6.97
C GLU A 49 -19.62 6.37 7.26
N ARG A 50 -18.70 6.42 8.22
CA ARG A 50 -17.90 7.62 8.55
C ARG A 50 -16.51 7.63 7.91
N SER A 51 -16.20 6.67 7.06
CA SER A 51 -14.89 6.60 6.40
C SER A 51 -14.78 7.69 5.32
N SER A 52 -13.57 8.18 5.10
CA SER A 52 -13.27 9.25 4.14
C SER A 52 -12.03 8.92 3.33
N VAL A 53 -12.01 9.37 2.09
CA VAL A 53 -10.83 9.32 1.22
C VAL A 53 -10.53 10.74 0.77
N ALA A 54 -9.35 11.22 1.11
CA ALA A 54 -8.78 12.46 0.59
C ALA A 54 -7.75 12.11 -0.47
N LEU A 55 -7.86 12.72 -1.65
CA LEU A 55 -6.93 12.59 -2.74
C LEU A 55 -6.05 13.83 -2.77
N LEU A 56 -4.75 13.63 -2.86
CA LEU A 56 -3.75 14.67 -3.01
C LEU A 56 -2.95 14.41 -4.28
N TYR A 57 -3.24 15.21 -5.31
CA TYR A 57 -2.58 15.16 -6.60
C TYR A 57 -1.50 16.24 -6.67
N PHE A 58 -0.25 15.83 -6.88
CA PHE A 58 0.88 16.73 -7.07
C PHE A 58 1.11 16.99 -8.56
N ILE A 59 1.04 18.26 -8.97
CA ILE A 59 1.38 18.70 -10.32
C ILE A 59 2.89 18.89 -10.40
N ASP A 60 3.48 18.35 -11.46
CA ASP A 60 4.87 18.62 -11.81
C ASP A 60 5.00 20.03 -12.41
N ARG A 61 5.47 20.98 -11.59
CA ARG A 61 5.71 22.38 -12.00
C ARG A 61 6.69 22.52 -13.17
N HIS A 62 7.57 21.54 -13.39
CA HIS A 62 8.51 21.57 -14.51
C HIS A 62 7.84 21.22 -15.84
N LYS A 63 6.66 20.59 -15.80
CA LYS A 63 5.92 20.18 -17.00
C LYS A 63 4.80 21.14 -17.36
N GLU A 64 4.04 21.65 -16.39
CA GLU A 64 2.83 22.43 -16.68
C GLU A 64 2.58 23.56 -15.64
N GLN A 65 2.45 24.80 -16.11
CA GLN A 65 1.77 25.86 -15.35
C GLN A 65 0.29 25.80 -15.72
N LEU A 66 -0.54 25.35 -14.78
CA LEU A 66 -1.97 25.20 -14.99
C LEU A 66 -2.73 26.40 -14.44
N SER A 67 -3.69 26.90 -15.22
CA SER A 67 -4.65 27.90 -14.77
C SER A 67 -5.63 27.31 -13.75
N GLN A 68 -6.30 28.18 -12.99
CA GLN A 68 -7.34 27.77 -12.03
C GLN A 68 -8.50 27.02 -12.70
N ASP A 69 -8.82 27.36 -13.94
CA ASP A 69 -9.85 26.66 -14.72
C ASP A 69 -9.41 25.23 -15.08
N GLU A 70 -8.15 25.05 -15.48
CA GLU A 70 -7.58 23.72 -15.78
C GLU A 70 -7.51 22.84 -14.52
N ILE A 71 -7.09 23.39 -13.39
CA ILE A 71 -7.09 22.71 -12.09
C ILE A 71 -8.52 22.24 -11.74
N SER A 72 -9.52 23.11 -11.91
CA SER A 72 -10.92 22.78 -11.65
C SER A 72 -11.45 21.66 -12.57
N ILE A 73 -11.04 21.66 -13.83
CA ILE A 73 -11.36 20.59 -14.79
C ILE A 73 -10.73 19.25 -14.35
N ILE A 74 -9.46 19.26 -13.94
CA ILE A 74 -8.76 18.06 -13.45
C ILE A 74 -9.45 17.53 -12.19
N GLN A 75 -9.81 18.40 -11.23
CA GLN A 75 -10.53 18.00 -10.01
C GLN A 75 -11.87 17.33 -10.33
N SER A 76 -12.65 17.92 -11.24
CA SER A 76 -13.94 17.37 -11.68
C SER A 76 -13.76 16.01 -12.37
N LYS A 77 -12.74 15.88 -13.22
CA LYS A 77 -12.39 14.63 -13.89
C LYS A 77 -11.99 13.54 -12.90
N ILE A 78 -11.11 13.83 -11.94
CA ILE A 78 -10.72 12.90 -10.87
C ILE A 78 -11.96 12.44 -10.10
N GLY A 79 -12.80 13.38 -9.65
CA GLY A 79 -14.01 13.05 -8.91
C GLY A 79 -14.99 12.16 -9.68
N THR A 80 -15.01 12.26 -11.01
CA THR A 80 -15.88 11.44 -11.86
C THR A 80 -15.27 10.07 -12.16
N ASP A 81 -13.99 10.03 -12.51
CA ASP A 81 -13.32 8.85 -13.06
C ASP A 81 -12.78 7.90 -11.98
N PHE A 82 -12.49 8.42 -10.78
CA PHE A 82 -11.91 7.62 -9.69
C PHE A 82 -12.98 6.95 -8.83
N MET A 83 -14.24 7.41 -8.91
CA MET A 83 -15.33 6.81 -8.15
C MET A 83 -15.81 5.49 -8.78
N PRO A 84 -15.82 4.37 -8.04
CA PRO A 84 -16.44 3.14 -8.49
C PRO A 84 -17.93 3.37 -8.80
N LYS A 85 -18.39 2.92 -9.98
CA LYS A 85 -19.77 3.14 -10.46
C LYS A 85 -20.83 2.59 -9.50
N ALA A 86 -20.52 1.51 -8.77
CA ALA A 86 -21.44 0.81 -7.87
C ALA A 86 -21.57 1.46 -6.47
N GLU A 87 -20.75 2.47 -6.14
CA GLU A 87 -20.54 2.88 -4.74
C GLU A 87 -20.67 4.41 -4.52
N LYS A 88 -21.22 5.13 -5.50
CA LYS A 88 -21.54 6.56 -5.38
C LYS A 88 -22.40 6.83 -4.13
N GLY A 89 -21.91 7.69 -3.23
CA GLY A 89 -22.64 8.20 -2.07
C GLY A 89 -22.35 7.50 -0.73
N LYS A 90 -21.56 6.43 -0.69
CA LYS A 90 -21.27 5.72 0.57
C LYS A 90 -20.05 6.23 1.34
N LEU A 91 -19.22 7.06 0.72
CA LEU A 91 -17.94 7.52 1.27
C LEU A 91 -17.67 8.95 0.81
N THR A 92 -17.10 9.77 1.69
CA THR A 92 -16.74 11.15 1.35
C THR A 92 -15.42 11.15 0.59
N LEU A 93 -15.44 11.58 -0.67
CA LEU A 93 -14.25 11.79 -1.50
C LEU A 93 -13.95 13.29 -1.57
N ARG A 94 -12.72 13.68 -1.23
CA ARG A 94 -12.22 15.06 -1.39
C ARG A 94 -10.98 15.04 -2.26
N THR A 95 -10.84 16.01 -3.16
CA THR A 95 -9.67 16.11 -4.04
C THR A 95 -8.96 17.42 -3.78
N PHE A 96 -7.67 17.34 -3.56
CA PHE A 96 -6.74 18.45 -3.39
C PHE A 96 -5.71 18.35 -4.50
N ILE A 97 -5.41 19.49 -5.12
CA ILE A 97 -4.36 19.62 -6.12
C ILE A 97 -3.32 20.56 -5.55
N SER A 98 -2.05 20.15 -5.62
CA SER A 98 -0.93 20.88 -5.05
C SER A 98 0.20 20.96 -6.05
N GLU A 99 0.95 22.05 -5.97
CA GLU A 99 2.18 22.26 -6.74
C GLU A 99 3.40 22.39 -5.79
N GLU A 100 3.23 22.03 -4.51
CA GLU A 100 4.29 22.13 -3.51
C GLU A 100 5.48 21.22 -3.85
N GLU A 101 6.70 21.77 -3.79
CA GLU A 101 7.93 21.01 -4.09
C GLU A 101 8.31 20.05 -2.95
N ASP A 102 8.05 20.45 -1.70
CA ASP A 102 8.23 19.57 -0.54
C ASP A 102 6.98 18.71 -0.33
N HIS A 103 6.89 17.62 -1.08
CA HIS A 103 5.81 16.66 -0.95
C HIS A 103 5.72 16.11 0.48
N THR A 104 6.83 15.89 1.16
CA THR A 104 6.84 15.21 2.46
C THR A 104 6.16 16.06 3.53
N ALA A 105 6.60 17.32 3.68
CA ALA A 105 6.01 18.24 4.63
C ALA A 105 4.53 18.52 4.32
N TYR A 106 4.18 18.60 3.03
CA TYR A 106 2.79 18.84 2.63
C TYR A 106 1.88 17.62 2.88
N ILE A 107 2.36 16.40 2.62
CA ILE A 107 1.64 15.16 2.96
C ILE A 107 1.37 15.08 4.46
N GLU A 108 2.36 15.40 5.30
CA GLU A 108 2.18 15.40 6.76
C GLU A 108 1.14 16.41 7.21
N LYS A 109 1.22 17.64 6.70
CA LYS A 109 0.22 18.69 6.97
C LYS A 109 -1.18 18.23 6.56
N MET A 110 -1.33 17.69 5.36
CA MET A 110 -2.63 17.23 4.85
C MET A 110 -3.15 16.02 5.61
N ALA A 111 -2.28 15.12 6.07
CA ALA A 111 -2.66 13.99 6.90
C ALA A 111 -3.24 14.49 8.24
N ASP A 112 -2.60 15.47 8.88
CA ASP A 112 -3.07 16.07 10.12
C ASP A 112 -4.39 16.85 9.91
N GLU A 113 -4.50 17.68 8.87
CA GLU A 113 -5.70 18.48 8.56
C GLU A 113 -6.93 17.63 8.20
N GLN A 114 -6.73 16.50 7.49
CA GLN A 114 -7.82 15.59 7.13
C GLN A 114 -8.07 14.51 8.19
N GLY A 115 -7.33 14.52 9.31
CA GLY A 115 -7.41 13.49 10.34
C GLY A 115 -7.16 12.09 9.78
N ALA A 116 -6.24 11.96 8.82
CA ALA A 116 -5.93 10.71 8.16
C ALA A 116 -5.32 9.73 9.16
N ASN A 117 -5.79 8.48 9.15
CA ASN A 117 -5.23 7.39 9.94
C ASN A 117 -4.54 6.33 9.07
N LEU A 118 -4.44 6.58 7.77
CA LEU A 118 -3.68 5.81 6.80
C LEU A 118 -3.22 6.75 5.67
N VAL A 119 -1.94 6.71 5.32
CA VAL A 119 -1.38 7.42 4.17
C VAL A 119 -0.96 6.41 3.11
N LEU A 120 -1.40 6.61 1.87
CA LEU A 120 -1.02 5.80 0.71
C LEU A 120 -0.27 6.69 -0.28
N ARG A 121 0.99 6.38 -0.59
CA ARG A 121 1.77 7.07 -1.63
C ARG A 121 1.88 6.19 -2.86
N GLY A 122 1.30 6.62 -3.96
CA GLY A 122 1.41 5.97 -5.26
C GLY A 122 2.62 6.46 -6.02
N ILE A 123 3.35 5.53 -6.64
CA ILE A 123 4.48 5.78 -7.52
C ILE A 123 4.25 5.03 -8.82
N SER A 124 4.35 5.75 -9.94
CA SER A 124 4.23 5.12 -11.25
C SER A 124 5.53 4.43 -11.67
N SER A 125 5.41 3.45 -12.56
CA SER A 125 6.58 2.80 -13.17
C SER A 125 7.46 3.74 -14.01
N LYS A 126 6.96 4.94 -14.36
CA LYS A 126 7.73 5.97 -15.08
C LYS A 126 8.65 6.76 -14.15
N GLU A 127 8.22 6.92 -12.92
CA GLU A 127 8.95 7.68 -11.90
C GLU A 127 9.95 6.79 -11.16
N LEU A 128 9.50 5.60 -10.74
CA LEU A 128 10.35 4.62 -10.06
C LEU A 128 9.77 3.22 -10.26
N ASN A 129 10.45 2.38 -11.03
CA ASN A 129 10.01 1.01 -11.32
C ASN A 129 10.47 0.01 -10.24
N LEU A 130 9.92 -1.22 -10.29
CA LEU A 130 10.22 -2.26 -9.32
C LEU A 130 11.71 -2.63 -9.23
N VAL A 131 12.43 -2.61 -10.36
CA VAL A 131 13.86 -2.94 -10.39
C VAL A 131 14.66 -1.89 -9.63
N GLU A 132 14.30 -0.61 -9.78
CA GLU A 132 14.91 0.51 -9.05
C GLU A 132 14.60 0.45 -7.56
N VAL A 133 13.35 0.15 -7.19
CA VAL A 133 12.94 -0.03 -5.78
C VAL A 133 13.68 -1.21 -5.15
N GLU A 134 13.82 -2.33 -5.85
CA GLU A 134 14.60 -3.48 -5.39
C GLU A 134 16.07 -3.10 -5.21
N ARG A 135 16.70 -2.51 -6.24
CA ARG A 135 18.10 -2.09 -6.19
C ARG A 135 18.35 -1.14 -5.02
N TYR A 136 17.48 -0.14 -4.84
CA TYR A 136 17.57 0.80 -3.73
C TYR A 136 17.50 0.08 -2.37
N SER A 137 16.55 -0.83 -2.23
CA SER A 137 16.33 -1.59 -0.99
C SER A 137 17.51 -2.54 -0.69
N GLN A 138 18.16 -3.10 -1.70
CA GLN A 138 19.39 -3.89 -1.55
C GLN A 138 20.57 -3.02 -1.10
N LEU A 139 20.77 -1.84 -1.69
CA LEU A 139 21.85 -0.91 -1.32
C LEU A 139 21.69 -0.39 0.11
N ARG A 140 20.44 -0.15 0.54
CA ARG A 140 20.03 0.30 1.87
C ARG A 140 20.30 -0.72 2.99
N ARG A 141 20.60 -1.97 2.64
CA ARG A 141 20.85 -3.05 3.62
C ARG A 141 22.13 -2.85 4.38
N ASP A 142 23.20 -2.40 3.70
CA ASP A 142 24.50 -2.21 4.32
C ASP A 142 24.51 -0.89 5.10
N PRO A 143 24.59 -0.93 6.45
CA PRO A 143 24.63 0.29 7.26
C PRO A 143 25.87 1.14 6.98
N ALA A 144 26.93 0.56 6.40
CA ALA A 144 28.14 1.28 6.02
C ALA A 144 27.94 2.16 4.77
N ASN A 145 26.88 1.94 3.99
CA ASN A 145 26.58 2.76 2.80
C ASN A 145 25.84 4.03 3.22
N PRO A 146 26.48 5.21 3.15
CA PRO A 146 25.81 6.45 3.52
C PRO A 146 24.75 6.79 2.48
N MET A 147 23.63 7.33 2.94
CA MET A 147 22.49 7.65 2.08
C MET A 147 22.84 8.51 0.85
N PRO A 148 23.65 9.58 0.97
CA PRO A 148 24.08 10.35 -0.19
C PRO A 148 24.80 9.53 -1.26
N ALA A 149 25.60 8.52 -0.87
CA ALA A 149 26.33 7.68 -1.83
C ALA A 149 25.40 6.68 -2.54
N ILE A 150 24.35 6.22 -1.87
CA ILE A 150 23.31 5.39 -2.51
C ILE A 150 22.54 6.23 -3.53
N LEU A 151 22.05 7.41 -3.12
CA LEU A 151 21.25 8.29 -3.97
C LEU A 151 22.00 8.79 -5.20
N ALA A 152 23.32 9.02 -5.09
CA ALA A 152 24.18 9.39 -6.21
C ALA A 152 24.26 8.34 -7.34
N GLN A 153 23.78 7.10 -7.10
CA GLN A 153 23.72 6.04 -8.12
C GLN A 153 22.43 6.08 -8.96
N PHE A 154 21.50 6.98 -8.65
CA PHE A 154 20.21 7.15 -9.32
C PHE A 154 20.18 8.51 -10.03
N PRO A 155 19.40 8.63 -11.13
CA PRO A 155 19.04 9.92 -11.72
C PRO A 155 18.50 10.88 -10.66
N GLN A 156 18.71 12.19 -10.86
CA GLN A 156 18.37 13.22 -9.88
C GLN A 156 16.90 13.16 -9.42
N GLU A 157 15.96 13.03 -10.35
CA GLU A 157 14.52 12.93 -10.05
C GLU A 157 14.20 11.69 -9.20
N GLN A 158 14.76 10.53 -9.57
CA GLN A 158 14.60 9.29 -8.81
C GLN A 158 15.24 9.38 -7.42
N ALA A 159 16.42 9.99 -7.32
CA ALA A 159 17.11 10.19 -6.05
C ALA A 159 16.30 11.07 -5.09
N GLN A 160 15.69 12.15 -5.59
CA GLN A 160 14.80 13.00 -4.81
C GLN A 160 13.58 12.21 -4.32
N MET A 161 12.92 11.46 -5.21
CA MET A 161 11.78 10.63 -4.84
C MET A 161 12.15 9.55 -3.80
N LEU A 162 13.27 8.86 -3.96
CA LEU A 162 13.77 7.89 -3.00
C LEU A 162 14.06 8.50 -1.62
N GLN A 163 14.55 9.74 -1.59
CA GLN A 163 14.73 10.49 -0.36
C GLN A 163 13.39 10.82 0.30
N GLU A 164 12.41 11.33 -0.45
CA GLU A 164 11.04 11.60 0.05
C GLU A 164 10.41 10.34 0.65
N ILE A 165 10.44 9.22 -0.08
CA ILE A 165 9.91 7.93 0.39
C ILE A 165 10.61 7.50 1.68
N THR A 166 11.92 7.69 1.77
CA THR A 166 12.69 7.31 2.97
C THR A 166 12.30 8.13 4.18
N VAL A 167 12.10 9.44 4.02
CA VAL A 167 11.66 10.31 5.12
C VAL A 167 10.22 9.96 5.50
N MET A 168 9.32 9.88 4.52
CA MET A 168 7.91 9.57 4.73
C MET A 168 7.72 8.21 5.41
N MET A 169 8.45 7.18 4.98
CA MET A 169 8.42 5.88 5.63
C MET A 169 9.20 5.88 6.94
N GLY A 170 10.18 6.77 7.14
CA GLY A 170 11.02 6.84 8.33
C GLY A 170 10.37 7.50 9.54
N GLN A 171 9.57 8.55 9.32
CA GLN A 171 9.03 9.45 10.36
C GLN A 171 7.50 9.36 10.50
N ASN A 172 6.89 8.27 10.04
CA ASN A 172 5.46 8.16 9.88
C ASN A 172 4.67 8.16 11.22
N LYS A 173 3.94 9.25 11.51
CA LYS A 173 3.00 9.35 12.64
C LYS A 173 1.80 8.40 12.54
N VAL A 174 1.47 7.96 11.33
CA VAL A 174 0.36 7.05 11.02
C VAL A 174 0.87 5.90 10.15
N PRO A 175 0.14 4.78 10.05
CA PRO A 175 0.46 3.76 9.06
C PRO A 175 0.58 4.38 7.67
N THR A 176 1.69 4.07 7.00
CA THR A 176 1.98 4.55 5.65
C THR A 176 2.23 3.35 4.75
N ALA A 177 1.66 3.35 3.55
CA ALA A 177 1.95 2.35 2.55
C ALA A 177 2.43 2.98 1.25
N LEU A 178 3.45 2.35 0.68
CA LEU A 178 4.01 2.68 -0.61
C LEU A 178 3.39 1.77 -1.66
N PHE A 179 2.65 2.35 -2.61
CA PHE A 179 2.16 1.64 -3.78
C PHE A 179 3.10 1.88 -4.95
N VAL A 180 3.73 0.82 -5.45
CA VAL A 180 4.56 0.86 -6.65
C VAL A 180 3.79 0.20 -7.78
N ASP A 181 3.38 1.00 -8.76
CA ASP A 181 2.60 0.53 -9.89
C ASP A 181 3.49 -0.23 -10.88
N ASN A 182 3.05 -1.42 -11.23
CA ASN A 182 3.62 -2.27 -12.27
C ASN A 182 2.55 -2.68 -13.30
N GLY A 183 1.62 -1.77 -13.60
CA GLY A 183 0.58 -1.96 -14.62
C GLY A 183 -0.69 -2.61 -14.10
N MET A 184 -1.04 -2.37 -12.82
CA MET A 184 -2.27 -2.90 -12.23
C MET A 184 -3.49 -2.31 -12.93
N ARG A 185 -4.48 -3.16 -13.24
CA ARG A 185 -5.73 -2.75 -13.92
C ARG A 185 -6.98 -2.98 -13.09
N GLU A 186 -6.89 -3.90 -12.14
CA GLU A 186 -7.93 -4.31 -11.22
C GLU A 186 -7.30 -4.79 -9.92
N VAL A 187 -8.11 -4.96 -8.87
CA VAL A 187 -7.66 -5.48 -7.57
C VAL A 187 -8.43 -6.77 -7.27
N SER A 188 -8.19 -7.79 -8.10
CA SER A 188 -8.98 -9.03 -8.11
C SER A 188 -8.19 -10.24 -7.64
N ARG A 189 -6.87 -10.30 -7.85
CA ARG A 189 -5.98 -11.38 -7.42
C ARG A 189 -4.86 -10.79 -6.58
N ILE A 190 -4.89 -11.06 -5.28
CA ILE A 190 -3.96 -10.48 -4.32
C ILE A 190 -3.09 -11.57 -3.73
N PHE A 191 -1.78 -11.32 -3.66
CA PHE A 191 -0.82 -12.19 -3.02
C PHE A 191 -0.22 -11.54 -1.77
N VAL A 192 -0.24 -12.27 -0.64
CA VAL A 192 0.20 -11.77 0.66
C VAL A 192 1.25 -12.72 1.23
N PRO A 193 2.55 -12.49 0.94
CA PRO A 193 3.63 -13.24 1.56
C PRO A 193 3.84 -12.78 3.01
N VAL A 194 3.98 -13.74 3.93
CA VAL A 194 4.34 -13.51 5.33
C VAL A 194 5.76 -14.06 5.53
N LEU A 195 6.74 -13.17 5.45
CA LEU A 195 8.17 -13.49 5.51
C LEU A 195 8.81 -13.02 6.83
N SER A 196 8.08 -12.23 7.60
CA SER A 196 8.47 -11.62 8.86
C SER A 196 7.24 -11.41 9.76
N ARG A 197 7.46 -11.18 11.06
CA ARG A 197 6.38 -10.87 12.01
C ARG A 197 5.64 -9.58 11.63
N SER A 198 6.32 -8.60 11.03
CA SER A 198 5.69 -7.33 10.65
C SER A 198 4.72 -7.44 9.47
N ASP A 199 4.82 -8.50 8.65
CA ASP A 199 3.90 -8.75 7.54
C ASP A 199 2.47 -9.06 8.01
N VAL A 200 2.27 -9.40 9.29
CA VAL A 200 0.94 -9.56 9.90
C VAL A 200 0.10 -8.28 9.77
N LEU A 201 0.72 -7.11 9.61
CA LEU A 201 0.02 -5.87 9.29
C LEU A 201 -0.86 -5.96 8.04
N ALA A 202 -0.46 -6.74 7.04
CA ALA A 202 -1.23 -6.94 5.82
C ALA A 202 -2.62 -7.53 6.11
N PHE A 203 -2.81 -8.21 7.25
CA PHE A 203 -4.09 -8.81 7.63
C PHE A 203 -5.14 -7.75 7.95
N THR A 204 -4.72 -6.55 8.36
CA THR A 204 -5.63 -5.41 8.51
C THR A 204 -6.24 -4.97 7.19
N PHE A 205 -5.56 -5.22 6.06
CA PHE A 205 -6.04 -4.94 4.70
C PHE A 205 -6.80 -6.14 4.13
N LEU A 206 -6.26 -7.35 4.37
CA LEU A 206 -6.81 -8.64 3.95
C LEU A 206 -8.30 -8.76 4.29
N TYR A 207 -8.68 -8.45 5.54
CA TYR A 207 -10.07 -8.53 5.97
C TYR A 207 -10.96 -7.67 5.08
N HIS A 208 -10.63 -6.39 4.85
CA HIS A 208 -11.46 -5.49 4.03
C HIS A 208 -11.53 -5.89 2.56
N LEU A 209 -10.38 -6.21 1.98
CA LEU A 209 -10.28 -6.62 0.58
C LEU A 209 -11.06 -7.93 0.34
N SER A 210 -11.09 -8.83 1.32
CA SER A 210 -11.84 -10.08 1.24
C SER A 210 -13.37 -9.94 1.24
N HIS A 211 -13.92 -8.74 1.48
CA HIS A 211 -15.36 -8.48 1.35
C HIS A 211 -15.77 -8.14 -0.09
N GLN A 212 -14.81 -7.84 -0.96
CA GLN A 212 -15.07 -7.53 -2.36
C GLN A 212 -15.40 -8.82 -3.12
N GLU A 213 -16.53 -8.85 -3.83
CA GLU A 213 -17.08 -10.06 -4.44
C GLU A 213 -16.12 -10.73 -5.44
N ASN A 214 -15.35 -9.92 -6.17
CA ASN A 214 -14.46 -10.38 -7.24
C ASN A 214 -12.99 -10.52 -6.80
N THR A 215 -12.69 -10.37 -5.51
CA THR A 215 -11.33 -10.42 -4.99
C THR A 215 -11.00 -11.80 -4.43
N LYS A 216 -9.91 -12.41 -4.88
CA LYS A 216 -9.31 -13.62 -4.35
C LYS A 216 -7.97 -13.27 -3.73
N ILE A 217 -7.71 -13.79 -2.55
CA ILE A 217 -6.47 -13.52 -1.83
C ILE A 217 -5.77 -14.81 -1.47
N MET A 218 -4.51 -14.92 -1.87
CA MET A 218 -3.62 -16.01 -1.52
C MET A 218 -2.59 -15.53 -0.50
N VAL A 219 -2.61 -16.12 0.69
CA VAL A 219 -1.62 -15.87 1.74
C VAL A 219 -0.54 -16.94 1.67
N TRP A 220 0.74 -16.56 1.66
CA TRP A 220 1.85 -17.50 1.78
C TRP A 220 2.58 -17.29 3.11
N ASP A 221 2.35 -18.20 4.06
CA ASP A 221 3.01 -18.16 5.38
C ASP A 221 4.33 -18.92 5.37
N ALA A 222 5.40 -18.24 4.94
CA ALA A 222 6.74 -18.85 4.82
C ALA A 222 7.41 -19.10 6.18
N ILE A 223 6.98 -18.40 7.23
CA ILE A 223 7.57 -18.50 8.58
C ILE A 223 6.70 -19.34 9.55
N GLY A 224 5.53 -19.81 9.12
CA GLY A 224 4.63 -20.65 9.92
C GLY A 224 3.98 -19.90 11.09
N ILE A 225 3.89 -18.57 11.03
CA ILE A 225 3.39 -17.77 12.15
C ILE A 225 1.89 -17.95 12.38
N ILE A 226 1.11 -18.25 11.35
CA ILE A 226 -0.34 -18.46 11.45
C ILE A 226 -0.63 -19.72 12.28
N GLU A 227 0.19 -20.76 12.15
CA GLU A 227 0.03 -22.01 12.91
C GLU A 227 0.62 -21.91 14.33
N THR A 228 1.73 -21.19 14.47
CA THR A 228 2.47 -21.11 15.73
C THR A 228 1.93 -20.07 16.71
N GLU A 229 1.19 -19.05 16.25
CA GLU A 229 0.59 -18.01 17.09
C GLU A 229 -0.93 -18.18 17.19
N PRO A 230 -1.48 -18.71 18.31
CA PRO A 230 -2.90 -19.07 18.41
C PRO A 230 -3.88 -17.92 18.16
N LYS A 231 -3.52 -16.69 18.51
CA LYS A 231 -4.36 -15.52 18.23
C LYS A 231 -4.40 -15.19 16.74
N LEU A 232 -3.27 -15.29 16.03
CA LEU A 232 -3.21 -15.08 14.59
C LEU A 232 -3.96 -16.18 13.84
N GLN A 233 -3.84 -17.43 14.31
CA GLN A 233 -4.62 -18.55 13.79
C GLN A 233 -6.13 -18.27 13.85
N LYS A 234 -6.62 -17.81 15.01
CA LYS A 234 -8.03 -17.44 15.19
C LYS A 234 -8.44 -16.29 14.28
N LEU A 235 -7.61 -15.26 14.15
CA LEU A 235 -7.87 -14.13 13.25
C LEU A 235 -7.97 -14.60 11.79
N PHE A 236 -7.01 -15.40 11.32
CA PHE A 236 -7.00 -15.91 9.96
C PHE A 236 -8.24 -16.78 9.69
N GLN A 237 -8.58 -17.71 10.59
CA GLN A 237 -9.79 -18.52 10.48
C GLN A 237 -11.07 -17.67 10.45
N PHE A 238 -11.11 -16.59 11.23
CA PHE A 238 -12.21 -15.63 11.20
C PHE A 238 -12.32 -14.95 9.83
N ILE A 239 -11.21 -14.43 9.28
CA ILE A 239 -11.17 -13.81 7.96
C ILE A 239 -11.63 -14.80 6.89
N VAL A 240 -11.08 -16.02 6.88
CA VAL A 240 -11.45 -17.08 5.93
C VAL A 240 -12.96 -17.35 6.00
N LYS A 241 -13.52 -17.52 7.20
CA LYS A 241 -14.95 -17.77 7.41
C LYS A 241 -15.83 -16.60 6.93
N LYS A 242 -15.38 -15.35 7.10
CA LYS A 242 -16.13 -14.15 6.67
C LYS A 242 -15.98 -13.86 5.19
N SER A 243 -14.90 -14.32 4.57
CA SER A 243 -14.59 -14.10 3.16
C SER A 243 -15.34 -15.01 2.19
N ASP A 244 -16.15 -15.95 2.68
CA ASP A 244 -16.86 -16.94 1.85
C ASP A 244 -15.94 -17.68 0.85
N GLY A 245 -14.77 -18.12 1.34
CA GLY A 245 -13.80 -18.86 0.55
C GLY A 245 -12.96 -18.01 -0.41
N ARG A 246 -12.96 -16.68 -0.31
CA ARG A 246 -12.10 -15.79 -1.10
C ARG A 246 -10.65 -15.72 -0.60
N VAL A 247 -10.39 -16.07 0.65
CA VAL A 247 -9.05 -16.09 1.25
C VAL A 247 -8.56 -17.52 1.37
N HIS A 248 -7.36 -17.78 0.84
CA HIS A 248 -6.72 -19.08 0.86
C HIS A 248 -5.31 -19.00 1.47
N LEU A 249 -4.88 -20.10 2.09
CA LEU A 249 -3.51 -20.30 2.52
C LEU A 249 -2.78 -21.15 1.48
N TRP A 250 -1.61 -20.70 1.04
CA TRP A 250 -0.75 -21.43 0.13
C TRP A 250 -0.27 -22.73 0.77
N ASN A 251 -0.21 -23.79 -0.01
CA ASN A 251 0.38 -25.04 0.45
C ASN A 251 1.93 -24.94 0.38
N ASN A 252 2.58 -24.87 1.54
CA ASN A 252 4.04 -24.75 1.65
C ASN A 252 4.83 -25.93 1.06
N ASP A 253 4.19 -27.09 0.80
CA ASP A 253 4.81 -28.21 0.07
C ASP A 253 4.92 -27.94 -1.44
N ARG A 254 4.23 -26.91 -1.94
CA ARG A 254 4.24 -26.51 -3.36
C ARG A 254 5.14 -25.31 -3.56
N LYS A 255 6.00 -25.39 -4.58
CA LYS A 255 6.77 -24.25 -5.05
C LYS A 255 5.83 -23.23 -5.68
N ILE A 256 6.07 -21.96 -5.40
CA ILE A 256 5.42 -20.85 -6.10
C ILE A 256 6.07 -20.72 -7.47
N GLU A 257 5.25 -20.80 -8.52
CA GLU A 257 5.69 -20.71 -9.91
C GLU A 257 5.60 -19.27 -10.42
N GLU A 258 6.40 -18.94 -11.45
CA GLU A 258 6.34 -17.63 -12.11
C GLU A 258 4.95 -17.35 -12.69
N THR A 259 4.32 -18.36 -13.26
CA THR A 259 2.97 -18.29 -13.84
C THR A 259 1.95 -17.80 -12.82
N PHE A 260 1.98 -18.36 -11.61
CA PHE A 260 1.13 -17.92 -10.50
C PHE A 260 1.35 -16.44 -10.17
N ILE A 261 2.59 -15.99 -10.07
CA ILE A 261 2.91 -14.60 -9.71
C ILE A 261 2.46 -13.61 -10.81
N ARG A 262 2.66 -13.95 -12.09
CA ARG A 262 2.21 -13.13 -13.23
C ARG A 262 0.69 -12.95 -13.30
N GLU A 263 -0.07 -13.89 -12.73
CA GLU A 263 -1.53 -13.81 -12.67
C GLU A 263 -2.01 -12.87 -11.56
N GLN A 264 -1.16 -12.48 -10.60
CA GLN A 264 -1.58 -11.60 -9.51
C GLN A 264 -1.65 -10.15 -10.00
N ASP A 265 -2.59 -9.39 -9.44
CA ASP A 265 -2.71 -7.96 -9.75
C ASP A 265 -1.93 -7.11 -8.71
N LEU A 266 -1.85 -7.60 -7.47
CA LEU A 266 -1.23 -6.90 -6.34
C LEU A 266 -0.52 -7.85 -5.37
N MET A 267 0.66 -7.45 -4.89
CA MET A 267 1.30 -8.05 -3.71
C MET A 267 1.26 -7.07 -2.54
N ILE A 268 0.84 -7.53 -1.37
CA ILE A 268 0.82 -6.74 -0.13
C ILE A 268 1.84 -7.33 0.85
N ILE A 269 2.79 -6.52 1.31
CA ILE A 269 3.89 -6.96 2.18
C ILE A 269 4.31 -5.86 3.15
N GLY A 270 4.88 -6.22 4.30
CA GLY A 270 5.52 -5.26 5.21
C GLY A 270 6.91 -4.86 4.73
N VAL A 271 7.45 -3.74 5.24
CA VAL A 271 8.80 -3.27 4.89
C VAL A 271 9.90 -4.32 5.19
N GLU A 272 9.82 -5.03 6.32
CA GLU A 272 10.82 -6.06 6.64
C GLU A 272 10.65 -7.30 5.76
N GLY A 273 9.41 -7.70 5.46
CA GLY A 273 9.11 -8.77 4.51
C GLY A 273 9.64 -8.45 3.12
N TRP A 274 9.44 -7.22 2.64
CA TRP A 274 10.01 -6.73 1.38
C TRP A 274 11.53 -6.87 1.35
N SER A 275 12.20 -6.41 2.42
CA SER A 275 13.65 -6.57 2.57
C SER A 275 14.07 -8.05 2.52
N ARG A 276 13.33 -8.96 3.13
CA ARG A 276 13.63 -10.41 3.04
C ARG A 276 13.41 -10.96 1.64
N LEU A 277 12.32 -10.57 0.97
CA LEU A 277 11.95 -11.03 -0.37
C LEU A 277 13.04 -10.70 -1.39
N ILE A 278 13.47 -9.44 -1.45
CA ILE A 278 14.49 -8.99 -2.40
C ILE A 278 15.87 -9.60 -2.14
N ASN A 279 16.13 -10.07 -0.93
CA ASN A 279 17.38 -10.73 -0.57
C ASN A 279 17.32 -12.25 -0.80
N THR A 280 16.17 -12.78 -1.18
CA THR A 280 15.98 -14.21 -1.45
C THR A 280 16.09 -14.46 -2.96
N PRO A 281 16.85 -15.48 -3.42
CA PRO A 281 16.93 -15.86 -4.83
C PRO A 281 15.67 -16.63 -5.24
N LEU A 282 14.58 -15.90 -5.49
CA LEU A 282 13.30 -16.46 -5.92
C LEU A 282 13.23 -16.45 -7.46
N PRO A 283 12.84 -17.57 -8.10
CA PRO A 283 12.81 -17.66 -9.56
C PRO A 283 11.79 -16.70 -10.20
N TRP A 284 10.79 -16.27 -9.44
CA TRP A 284 9.69 -15.42 -9.90
C TRP A 284 9.83 -13.93 -9.54
N LYS A 285 10.98 -13.50 -9.01
CA LYS A 285 11.15 -12.13 -8.54
C LYS A 285 10.98 -11.09 -9.65
N GLU A 286 11.37 -11.41 -10.88
CA GLU A 286 11.21 -10.50 -12.02
C GLU A 286 9.75 -10.39 -12.52
N GLN A 287 8.84 -11.18 -11.96
CA GLN A 287 7.45 -11.26 -12.38
C GLN A 287 6.48 -10.60 -11.38
N LEU A 288 7.01 -9.90 -10.38
CA LEU A 288 6.21 -9.30 -9.32
C LEU A 288 5.09 -8.41 -9.88
N PRO A 289 3.87 -8.49 -9.34
CA PRO A 289 2.79 -7.58 -9.67
C PRO A 289 3.06 -6.18 -9.09
N SER A 290 2.07 -5.27 -9.16
CA SER A 290 2.16 -4.04 -8.39
C SER A 290 2.33 -4.34 -6.90
N LEU A 291 3.07 -3.50 -6.19
CA LEU A 291 3.42 -3.72 -4.79
C LEU A 291 2.73 -2.70 -3.88
N LEU A 292 2.24 -3.17 -2.74
CA LEU A 292 1.86 -2.33 -1.61
C LEU A 292 2.74 -2.68 -0.41
N ILE A 293 3.73 -1.84 -0.13
CA ILE A 293 4.67 -2.01 0.97
C ILE A 293 4.19 -1.21 2.18
N ILE A 294 3.81 -1.90 3.25
CA ILE A 294 3.19 -1.29 4.43
C ILE A 294 4.23 -1.10 5.53
N LYS A 295 4.17 0.07 6.18
CA LYS A 295 4.87 0.33 7.44
C LYS A 295 3.90 0.90 8.46
N GLU A 296 3.92 0.34 9.66
CA GLU A 296 3.19 0.90 10.80
C GLU A 296 4.03 1.98 11.49
N ASN A 297 3.36 2.89 12.20
CA ASN A 297 4.00 3.89 13.06
C ASN A 297 4.86 3.20 14.12
N GLN A 298 6.10 3.66 14.29
CA GLN A 298 6.91 3.33 15.46
C GLN A 298 6.38 4.13 16.65
N THR A 299 5.53 3.48 17.46
CA THR A 299 5.13 4.03 18.77
C THR A 299 6.23 3.81 19.80
#